data_AF-I1PJV5-F1
#
_entry.id   AF-I1PJV5-F1
#
_cell.length_a   1.000
_cell.length_b   1.000
_cell.length_c   1.000
_cell.angle_alpha   90.00
_cell.angle_beta   90.00
_cell.angle_gamma   90.00
#
_symmetry.space_group_name_H-M   'P 1'
#
loop_
_entity.id
_entity.type
_entity.pdbx_description
1 polymer ?
#
loop_
_entity_poly.entity_id
_entity_poly.type
_entity_poly.pdbx_seq_one_letter_code
_entity_poly.pdbx_strand_id
1 'polypeptide(L)'
;MTYIRDEDTRLETTRARLSNVLKRHEDLKERLSRDSDKLIFERLQREFEAARTAQTEEIPIDDEQWNDGLLATIREKVHMEADRKAMANQANVPADPQFQSRTTYRIKNKVIYCLDGVRIGIQYETYFAGEPCEIYHCVLESKSFLEKMTVIEHTLPFFLPIREVESEFLSSNAIKFIDHLEEILQSYVDRREQVRLIKELYGNQIGELFHSLSYNLIEFVMEDFECKVTVSIRYSDLLFTLPSQARVLAWPLRSSRGISVTERRASRSASAQLVPFRLPYAEDALKTLSLPEAFAEIVLSLPRALKRILSSQESD
;
A
#
# COMPACT_ATOMS: atom_id res chain seq x y z
N MET A 1 -44.92 -4.06 -5.40
CA MET A 1 -44.11 -2.96 -6.01
C MET A 1 -43.22 -2.22 -5.01
N THR A 2 -43.40 -2.38 -3.69
CA THR A 2 -42.58 -1.71 -2.65
C THR A 2 -41.21 -2.35 -2.41
N TYR A 3 -41.09 -3.69 -2.51
CA TYR A 3 -39.83 -4.42 -2.24
C TYR A 3 -38.71 -4.21 -3.27
N ILE A 4 -39.04 -4.01 -4.56
CA ILE A 4 -38.03 -3.78 -5.62
C ILE A 4 -37.36 -2.42 -5.44
N ARG A 5 -38.14 -1.42 -4.99
CA ARG A 5 -37.63 -0.11 -4.62
C ARG A 5 -36.68 -0.21 -3.42
N ASP A 6 -36.92 -1.15 -2.51
CA ASP A 6 -36.18 -1.35 -1.26
C ASP A 6 -34.79 -2.01 -1.48
N GLU A 7 -34.65 -2.89 -2.47
CA GLU A 7 -33.36 -3.52 -2.81
C GLU A 7 -32.48 -2.64 -3.70
N ASP A 8 -33.05 -1.94 -4.70
CA ASP A 8 -32.31 -0.91 -5.44
C ASP A 8 -31.85 0.20 -4.49
N THR A 9 -32.73 0.64 -3.58
CA THR A 9 -32.32 1.61 -2.55
C THR A 9 -31.31 1.05 -1.58
N ARG A 10 -31.23 -0.27 -1.31
CA ARG A 10 -30.16 -0.91 -0.52
C ARG A 10 -28.81 -0.90 -1.23
N LEU A 11 -28.79 -1.23 -2.52
CA LEU A 11 -27.58 -1.18 -3.34
C LEU A 11 -27.11 0.27 -3.53
N GLU A 12 -28.04 1.19 -3.76
CA GLU A 12 -27.78 2.63 -3.84
C GLU A 12 -27.39 3.24 -2.49
N THR A 13 -27.96 2.80 -1.36
CA THR A 13 -27.46 3.20 -0.03
C THR A 13 -26.09 2.63 0.24
N THR A 14 -25.78 1.42 -0.24
CA THR A 14 -24.44 0.84 -0.10
C THR A 14 -23.43 1.60 -0.94
N ARG A 15 -23.75 1.93 -2.19
CA ARG A 15 -22.93 2.80 -3.05
C ARG A 15 -22.80 4.22 -2.50
N ALA A 16 -23.88 4.81 -2.00
CA ALA A 16 -23.85 6.13 -1.38
C ALA A 16 -23.05 6.13 -0.08
N ARG A 17 -23.11 5.05 0.70
CA ARG A 17 -22.24 4.87 1.88
C ARG A 17 -20.78 4.75 1.47
N LEU A 18 -20.47 3.95 0.45
CA LEU A 18 -19.10 3.81 -0.07
C LEU A 18 -18.57 5.12 -0.66
N SER A 19 -19.39 5.84 -1.43
CA SER A 19 -19.06 7.16 -1.98
C SER A 19 -18.86 8.22 -0.89
N ASN A 20 -19.68 8.21 0.16
CA ASN A 20 -19.49 9.07 1.32
C ASN A 20 -18.23 8.69 2.12
N VAL A 21 -17.90 7.40 2.22
CA VAL A 21 -16.66 6.93 2.83
C VAL A 21 -15.47 7.38 1.99
N LEU A 22 -15.49 7.19 0.68
CA LEU A 22 -14.50 7.70 -0.28
C LEU A 22 -14.28 9.20 -0.14
N LYS A 23 -15.37 9.98 -0.11
CA LYS A 23 -15.28 11.43 0.01
C LYS A 23 -14.68 11.83 1.34
N ARG A 24 -15.13 11.23 2.45
CA ARG A 24 -14.51 11.45 3.77
C ARG A 24 -13.06 11.00 3.81
N HIS A 25 -12.69 9.99 3.02
CA HIS A 25 -11.35 9.47 2.92
C HIS A 25 -10.42 10.43 2.18
N GLU A 26 -10.86 11.00 1.05
CA GLU A 26 -10.15 12.05 0.35
C GLU A 26 -10.07 13.33 1.19
N ASP A 27 -11.17 13.76 1.84
CA ASP A 27 -11.15 14.90 2.76
C ASP A 27 -10.19 14.65 3.94
N LEU A 28 -10.11 13.42 4.46
CA LEU A 28 -9.18 13.06 5.53
C LEU A 28 -7.74 13.04 5.02
N LYS A 29 -7.48 12.53 3.83
CA LYS A 29 -6.17 12.54 3.18
C LYS A 29 -5.69 13.96 2.93
N GLU A 30 -6.55 14.85 2.45
CA GLU A 30 -6.24 16.27 2.26
C GLU A 30 -5.98 16.96 3.61
N ARG A 31 -6.83 16.73 4.61
CA ARG A 31 -6.67 17.30 5.97
C ARG A 31 -5.44 16.80 6.71
N LEU A 32 -5.02 15.56 6.48
CA LEU A 32 -3.82 14.96 7.07
C LEU A 32 -2.58 15.29 6.27
N SER A 33 -2.70 15.63 4.99
CA SER A 33 -1.69 16.36 4.23
C SER A 33 -1.64 17.84 4.68
N ARG A 34 -1.46 18.09 5.99
CA ARG A 34 -1.30 19.45 6.53
C ARG A 34 -0.04 20.09 5.95
N ASP A 35 -0.03 21.42 5.86
CA ASP A 35 1.17 22.17 5.47
C ASP A 35 2.39 21.80 6.32
N SER A 36 2.21 21.46 7.61
CA SER A 36 3.28 20.98 8.48
C SER A 36 3.96 19.71 7.95
N ASP A 37 3.18 18.76 7.47
CA ASP A 37 3.66 17.44 7.06
C ASP A 37 4.30 17.55 5.68
N LYS A 38 3.76 18.44 4.83
CA LYS A 38 4.38 18.83 3.57
C LYS A 38 5.73 19.54 3.78
N LEU A 39 5.80 20.45 4.76
CA LEU A 39 7.06 21.11 5.11
C LEU A 39 8.09 20.12 5.69
N ILE A 40 7.67 19.17 6.52
CA ILE A 40 8.53 18.08 7.01
C ILE A 40 9.03 17.24 5.84
N PHE A 41 8.14 16.83 4.94
CA PHE A 41 8.47 16.06 3.74
C PHE A 41 9.52 16.77 2.89
N GLU A 42 9.26 18.01 2.50
CA GLU A 42 10.18 18.80 1.67
C GLU A 42 11.51 19.08 2.36
N ARG A 43 11.50 19.28 3.69
CA ARG A 43 12.73 19.50 4.47
C ARG A 43 13.55 18.21 4.56
N LEU A 44 12.94 17.08 4.92
CA LEU A 44 13.63 15.79 5.00
C LEU A 44 14.17 15.38 3.65
N GLN A 45 13.38 15.52 2.57
CA GLN A 45 13.83 15.25 1.22
C GLN A 45 15.11 16.03 0.89
N ARG A 46 15.13 17.34 1.16
CA ARG A 46 16.32 18.18 0.96
C ARG A 46 17.49 17.78 1.85
N GLU A 47 17.23 17.38 3.09
CA GLU A 47 18.28 16.94 4.02
C GLU A 47 18.96 15.66 3.54
N PHE A 48 18.19 14.65 3.11
CA PHE A 48 18.72 13.41 2.55
C PHE A 48 19.42 13.63 1.21
N GLU A 49 18.88 14.49 0.35
CA GLU A 49 19.55 14.87 -0.90
C GLU A 49 20.89 15.56 -0.64
N ALA A 50 20.95 16.49 0.31
CA ALA A 50 22.19 17.14 0.72
C ALA A 50 23.19 16.14 1.34
N ALA A 51 22.70 15.19 2.14
CA ALA A 51 23.52 14.13 2.72
C ALA A 51 24.10 13.22 1.63
N ARG A 52 23.30 12.87 0.62
CA ARG A 52 23.73 12.11 -0.57
C ARG A 52 24.72 12.88 -1.42
N THR A 53 24.55 14.18 -1.65
CA THR A 53 25.51 14.99 -2.42
C THR A 53 26.83 15.17 -1.67
N ALA A 54 26.79 15.26 -0.35
CA ALA A 54 27.97 15.41 0.48
C ALA A 54 28.63 14.06 0.85
N GLN A 55 28.04 12.94 0.43
CA GLN A 55 28.55 11.59 0.63
C GLN A 55 29.93 11.45 -0.01
N THR A 56 30.88 10.92 0.76
CA THR A 56 32.26 10.68 0.29
C THR A 56 32.52 9.19 0.06
N GLU A 57 31.77 8.33 0.75
CA GLU A 57 31.96 6.89 0.74
C GLU A 57 30.61 6.19 0.93
N GLU A 58 30.42 5.10 0.21
CA GLU A 58 29.30 4.20 0.37
C GLU A 58 29.81 2.80 0.70
N ILE A 59 29.39 2.27 1.84
CA ILE A 59 29.77 0.92 2.26
C ILE A 59 28.58 -0.01 1.97
N PRO A 60 28.71 -0.96 1.02
CA PRO A 60 27.74 -2.03 0.88
C PRO A 60 27.85 -2.97 2.07
N ILE A 61 26.72 -3.32 2.67
CA ILE A 61 26.62 -4.20 3.83
C ILE A 61 25.78 -5.39 3.42
N ASP A 62 26.35 -6.58 3.62
CA ASP A 62 25.65 -7.84 3.40
C ASP A 62 24.69 -8.16 4.57
N ASP A 63 23.73 -9.05 4.33
CA ASP A 63 22.72 -9.44 5.35
C ASP A 63 23.35 -9.95 6.65
N GLU A 64 24.50 -10.63 6.60
CA GLU A 64 25.21 -11.14 7.78
C GLU A 64 25.87 -10.02 8.60
N GLN A 65 26.26 -8.93 7.93
CA GLN A 65 26.91 -7.77 8.56
C GLN A 65 25.90 -6.79 9.15
N TRP A 66 24.64 -6.85 8.69
CA TRP A 66 23.52 -6.06 9.21
C TRP A 66 23.07 -6.61 10.57
N ASN A 67 23.71 -6.14 11.64
CA ASN A 67 23.45 -6.57 13.02
C ASN A 67 23.57 -5.42 14.03
N ASP A 68 23.08 -5.65 15.25
CA ASP A 68 22.96 -4.61 16.29
C ASP A 68 24.31 -3.95 16.61
N GLY A 69 25.42 -4.66 16.42
CA GLY A 69 26.77 -4.11 16.61
C GLY A 69 27.14 -3.05 15.57
N LEU A 70 26.77 -3.26 14.31
CA LEU A 70 26.95 -2.25 13.26
C LEU A 70 26.09 -1.01 13.56
N LEU A 71 24.83 -1.19 13.93
CA LEU A 71 23.95 -0.08 14.24
C LEU A 71 24.43 0.69 15.49
N ALA A 72 24.97 0.01 16.50
CA ALA A 72 25.60 0.64 17.65
C ALA A 72 26.84 1.47 17.25
N THR A 73 27.64 0.99 16.30
CA THR A 73 28.79 1.72 15.76
C THR A 73 28.35 2.99 15.01
N ILE A 74 27.30 2.89 14.19
CA ILE A 74 26.71 4.05 13.49
C ILE A 74 26.19 5.07 14.50
N ARG A 75 25.52 4.60 15.55
CA ARG A 75 25.01 5.43 16.63
C ARG A 75 26.13 6.15 17.38
N GLU A 76 27.20 5.45 17.74
CA GLU A 76 28.36 6.05 18.39
C GLU A 76 28.98 7.15 17.50
N LYS A 77 29.09 6.89 16.19
CA LYS A 77 29.62 7.86 15.22
C LYS A 77 28.82 9.17 15.20
N VAL A 78 27.48 9.12 15.18
CA VAL A 78 26.65 10.35 15.18
C VAL A 78 26.76 11.12 16.50
N HIS A 79 26.87 10.42 17.64
CA HIS A 79 27.09 11.07 18.93
C HIS A 79 28.46 11.76 19.01
N MET A 80 29.53 11.06 18.61
CA MET A 80 30.88 11.61 18.61
C MET A 80 31.01 12.83 17.69
N GLU A 81 30.34 12.82 16.53
CA GLU A 81 30.33 13.95 15.61
C GLU A 81 29.53 15.14 16.17
N ALA A 82 28.39 14.89 16.81
CA ALA A 82 27.60 15.93 17.48
C ALA A 82 28.38 16.61 18.61
N ASP A 83 29.03 15.82 19.48
CA ASP A 83 29.85 16.33 20.58
C ASP A 83 31.06 17.12 20.05
N ARG A 84 31.70 16.64 18.98
CA ARG A 84 32.79 17.37 18.33
C ARG A 84 32.33 18.70 17.77
N LYS A 85 31.21 18.76 17.05
CA LYS A 85 30.67 20.02 16.51
C LYS A 85 30.31 20.99 17.63
N ALA A 86 29.78 20.50 18.75
CA ALA A 86 29.50 21.32 19.92
C ALA A 86 30.78 21.92 20.53
N MET A 87 31.88 21.15 20.58
CA MET A 87 33.19 21.60 21.06
C MET A 87 33.89 22.57 20.08
N ALA A 88 33.82 22.30 18.78
CA ALA A 88 34.42 23.15 17.73
C ALA A 88 33.71 24.52 17.61
N ASN A 89 32.41 24.59 17.91
CA ASN A 89 31.70 25.86 18.01
C ASN A 89 32.14 26.71 19.23
N GLN A 90 32.80 26.08 20.22
CA GLN A 90 33.32 26.76 21.43
C GLN A 90 34.81 27.10 21.32
N ALA A 91 35.57 26.34 20.54
CA ALA A 91 36.99 26.57 20.32
C ALA A 91 37.27 26.59 18.81
N ASN A 92 37.80 27.71 18.28
CA ASN A 92 38.24 27.89 16.88
C ASN A 92 39.38 26.91 16.50
N VAL A 93 39.11 25.61 16.50
CA VAL A 93 40.03 24.54 16.17
C VAL A 93 39.73 24.10 14.73
N PRO A 94 40.75 23.95 13.87
CA PRO A 94 40.54 23.52 12.50
C PRO A 94 39.90 22.12 12.44
N ALA A 95 38.95 21.94 11.52
CA ALA A 95 38.26 20.68 11.31
C ALA A 95 39.23 19.60 10.79
N ASP A 96 39.27 18.43 11.45
CA ASP A 96 40.03 17.28 11.01
C ASP A 96 39.41 16.69 9.73
N PRO A 97 40.15 16.58 8.60
CA PRO A 97 39.64 16.04 7.34
C PRO A 97 39.18 14.58 7.42
N GLN A 98 39.68 13.79 8.37
CA GLN A 98 39.30 12.37 8.51
C GLN A 98 37.86 12.18 9.03
N PHE A 99 37.31 13.19 9.70
CA PHE A 99 35.93 13.23 10.17
C PHE A 99 34.96 13.95 9.23
N GLN A 100 35.45 14.47 8.11
CA GLN A 100 34.61 15.03 7.04
C GLN A 100 34.04 13.94 6.12
N SER A 101 34.50 12.69 6.25
CA SER A 101 33.98 11.58 5.46
C SER A 101 32.55 11.24 5.89
N ARG A 102 31.58 11.63 5.05
CA ARG A 102 30.17 11.26 5.18
C ARG A 102 29.96 9.88 4.57
N THR A 103 30.33 8.87 5.34
CA THR A 103 30.05 7.47 5.03
C THR A 103 28.56 7.19 5.15
N THR A 104 27.99 6.51 4.17
CA THR A 104 26.67 5.89 4.23
C THR A 104 26.79 4.38 4.14
N TYR A 105 25.76 3.67 4.62
CA TYR A 105 25.73 2.21 4.65
C TYR A 105 24.53 1.73 3.83
N ARG A 106 24.77 0.98 2.76
CA ARG A 106 23.70 0.43 1.91
C ARG A 106 23.47 -1.03 2.23
N ILE A 107 22.21 -1.36 2.54
CA ILE A 107 21.77 -2.73 2.84
C ILE A 107 20.58 -3.00 1.93
N LYS A 108 20.77 -3.75 0.84
CA LYS A 108 19.71 -3.96 -0.19
C LYS A 108 19.07 -2.63 -0.61
N ASN A 109 17.78 -2.47 -0.31
CA ASN A 109 16.95 -1.34 -0.71
C ASN A 109 16.86 -0.24 0.37
N LYS A 110 17.72 -0.29 1.39
CA LYS A 110 17.80 0.74 2.42
C LYS A 110 19.20 1.34 2.53
N VAL A 111 19.25 2.63 2.84
CA VAL A 111 20.49 3.38 3.00
C VAL A 111 20.47 4.10 4.34
N ILE A 112 21.50 3.90 5.13
CA ILE A 112 21.66 4.51 6.45
C ILE A 112 22.62 5.70 6.34
N TYR A 113 22.13 6.86 6.77
CA TYR A 113 22.83 8.13 6.79
C TYR A 113 23.16 8.53 8.24
N CYS A 114 24.40 8.97 8.45
CA CYS A 114 24.75 9.75 9.64
C CYS A 114 24.34 11.20 9.38
N LEU A 115 23.18 11.62 9.91
CA LEU A 115 22.67 12.99 9.71
C LEU A 115 23.28 13.94 10.75
N ASP A 116 23.03 15.25 10.59
CA ASP A 116 23.56 16.25 11.52
C ASP A 116 22.94 16.11 12.92
N GLY A 117 23.77 16.16 13.96
CA GLY A 117 23.37 15.94 15.35
C GLY A 117 23.42 14.47 15.72
N VAL A 118 22.57 14.05 16.65
CA VAL A 118 22.49 12.65 17.14
C VAL A 118 21.47 11.82 16.35
N ARG A 119 21.36 12.11 15.05
CA ARG A 119 20.30 11.62 14.16
C ARG A 119 20.82 10.58 13.17
N ILE A 120 20.10 9.47 13.06
CA ILE A 120 20.33 8.42 12.08
C ILE A 120 19.19 8.49 11.06
N GLY A 121 19.54 8.79 9.82
CA GLY A 121 18.59 8.80 8.71
C GLY A 121 18.54 7.44 8.04
N ILE A 122 17.34 6.97 7.72
CA ILE A 122 17.08 5.76 6.96
C ILE A 122 16.32 6.17 5.71
N GLN A 123 16.86 5.83 4.54
CA GLN A 123 16.20 5.96 3.26
C GLN A 123 15.74 4.57 2.83
N TYR A 124 14.45 4.41 2.56
CA TYR A 124 13.85 3.21 1.99
C TYR A 124 13.57 3.45 0.51
N GLU A 125 14.22 2.69 -0.35
CA GLU A 125 13.98 2.64 -1.79
C GLU A 125 12.95 1.53 -2.05
N THR A 126 11.83 1.88 -2.67
CA THR A 126 10.77 0.89 -2.98
C THR A 126 10.77 0.55 -4.46
N TYR A 127 10.35 -0.66 -4.79
CA TYR A 127 10.36 -1.16 -6.16
C TYR A 127 9.07 -1.86 -6.51
N PHE A 128 8.68 -1.88 -7.78
CA PHE A 128 7.60 -2.73 -8.26
C PHE A 128 8.01 -3.33 -9.60
N ALA A 129 7.95 -4.66 -9.70
CA ALA A 129 8.38 -5.40 -10.89
C ALA A 129 9.81 -5.05 -11.38
N GLY A 130 10.71 -4.72 -10.45
CA GLY A 130 12.10 -4.33 -10.73
C GLY A 130 12.31 -2.84 -11.04
N GLU A 131 11.23 -2.07 -11.21
CA GLU A 131 11.29 -0.64 -11.47
C GLU A 131 11.24 0.17 -10.16
N PRO A 132 12.05 1.23 -10.01
CA PRO A 132 12.04 2.06 -8.81
C PRO A 132 10.73 2.84 -8.68
N CYS A 133 10.19 2.87 -7.46
CA CYS A 133 9.02 3.66 -7.06
C CYS A 133 9.46 4.87 -6.22
N GLU A 134 8.66 5.32 -5.26
CA GLU A 134 9.03 6.42 -4.38
C GLU A 134 10.05 6.02 -3.31
N ILE A 135 10.80 7.01 -2.89
CA ILE A 135 11.75 6.92 -1.79
C ILE A 135 11.08 7.48 -0.54
N TYR A 136 11.20 6.76 0.57
CA TYR A 136 10.70 7.17 1.87
C TYR A 136 11.84 7.32 2.87
N HIS A 137 11.64 8.19 3.85
CA HIS A 137 12.65 8.53 4.84
C HIS A 137 12.09 8.31 6.24
N CYS A 138 12.93 7.82 7.15
CA CYS A 138 12.68 7.73 8.57
C CYS A 138 13.91 8.22 9.32
N VAL A 139 13.72 9.03 10.35
CA VAL A 139 14.82 9.57 11.16
C VAL A 139 14.66 9.08 12.58
N LEU A 140 15.70 8.38 13.03
CA LEU A 140 15.84 7.94 14.41
C LEU A 140 16.73 8.92 15.16
N GLU A 141 16.39 9.17 16.41
CA GLU A 141 17.22 9.95 17.32
C GLU A 141 17.36 9.21 18.65
N SER A 142 18.50 9.40 19.29
CA SER A 142 18.64 9.11 20.71
C SER A 142 19.38 10.25 21.40
N LYS A 143 18.85 10.74 22.52
CA LYS A 143 19.46 11.88 23.24
C LYS A 143 20.79 11.53 23.91
N SER A 144 20.96 10.26 24.26
CA SER A 144 22.19 9.70 24.84
C SER A 144 22.38 8.26 24.35
N PHE A 145 23.60 7.73 24.41
CA PHE A 145 23.88 6.33 24.10
C PHE A 145 23.10 5.34 24.99
N LEU A 146 22.75 5.76 26.21
CA LEU A 146 21.99 4.95 27.18
C LEU A 146 20.47 5.06 27.01
N GLU A 147 19.99 6.05 26.26
CA GLU A 147 18.56 6.22 26.03
C GLU A 147 18.06 5.31 24.90
N LYS A 148 16.75 5.14 24.80
CA LYS A 148 16.15 4.39 23.69
C LYS A 148 16.14 5.27 22.45
N MET A 149 16.37 4.66 21.28
CA MET A 149 16.09 5.34 20.02
C MET A 149 14.58 5.55 19.87
N THR A 150 14.21 6.66 19.25
CA THR A 150 12.82 7.02 18.91
C THR A 150 12.73 7.53 17.49
N VAL A 151 11.60 7.33 16.83
CA VAL A 151 11.30 7.95 15.53
C VAL A 151 10.94 9.41 15.77
N ILE A 152 11.73 10.34 15.22
CA ILE A 152 11.48 11.78 15.36
C ILE A 152 10.71 12.35 14.17
N GLU A 153 11.04 11.90 12.95
CA GLU A 153 10.48 12.45 11.71
C GLU A 153 10.49 11.36 10.62
N HIS A 154 9.50 11.39 9.72
CA HIS A 154 9.45 10.47 8.57
C HIS A 154 8.63 11.04 7.41
N THR A 155 8.81 10.48 6.22
CA THR A 155 7.94 10.72 5.05
C THR A 155 7.00 9.56 4.74
N LEU A 156 7.02 8.53 5.58
CA LEU A 156 6.16 7.34 5.46
C LEU A 156 4.67 7.73 5.52
N PRO A 157 3.80 7.04 4.76
CA PRO A 157 2.36 7.32 4.79
C PRO A 157 1.78 7.18 6.20
N PHE A 158 1.04 8.20 6.66
CA PHE A 158 0.55 8.32 8.04
C PHE A 158 -0.35 7.16 8.51
N PHE A 159 -0.93 6.41 7.58
CA PHE A 159 -1.82 5.28 7.86
C PHE A 159 -1.07 3.96 8.05
N LEU A 160 0.25 3.95 7.85
CA LEU A 160 1.10 2.81 8.22
C LEU A 160 1.30 2.80 9.75
N PRO A 161 1.40 1.62 10.37
CA PRO A 161 1.41 1.45 11.83
C PRO A 161 2.78 1.77 12.45
N ILE A 162 3.34 2.94 12.16
CA ILE A 162 4.72 3.29 12.52
C ILE A 162 4.91 3.30 14.03
N ARG A 163 3.93 3.82 14.78
CA ARG A 163 4.00 3.93 16.25
C ARG A 163 3.89 2.57 16.92
N GLU A 164 3.07 1.69 16.37
CA GLU A 164 2.91 0.31 16.83
C GLU A 164 4.21 -0.47 16.62
N VAL A 165 4.78 -0.37 15.42
CA VAL A 165 6.06 -1.00 15.04
C VAL A 165 7.22 -0.45 15.87
N GLU A 166 7.25 0.87 16.12
CA GLU A 166 8.21 1.52 17.01
C GLU A 166 8.11 0.95 18.44
N SER A 167 6.90 0.89 18.99
CA SER A 167 6.67 0.39 20.34
C SER A 167 7.06 -1.08 20.49
N GLU A 168 6.85 -1.89 19.45
CA GLU A 168 7.12 -3.32 19.46
C GLU A 168 8.62 -3.63 19.31
N PHE A 169 9.28 -3.02 18.32
CA PHE A 169 10.62 -3.42 17.93
C PHE A 169 11.71 -2.45 18.36
N LEU A 170 11.51 -1.13 18.25
CA LEU A 170 12.62 -0.18 18.36
C LEU A 170 13.30 -0.21 19.75
N SER A 171 12.52 -0.51 20.79
CA SER A 171 13.04 -0.61 22.16
C SER A 171 13.82 -1.89 22.47
N SER A 172 13.65 -2.94 21.65
CA SER A 172 14.26 -4.25 21.86
C SER A 172 15.33 -4.57 20.82
N ASN A 173 15.06 -4.26 19.55
CA ASN A 173 15.94 -4.47 18.43
C ASN A 173 15.61 -3.47 17.31
N ALA A 174 16.46 -2.45 17.18
CA ALA A 174 16.26 -1.39 16.20
C ALA A 174 16.41 -1.87 14.75
N ILE A 175 17.16 -2.95 14.51
CA ILE A 175 17.26 -3.56 13.18
C ILE A 175 15.94 -4.20 12.76
N LYS A 176 15.31 -4.97 13.66
CA LYS A 176 13.98 -5.53 13.42
C LYS A 176 12.95 -4.44 13.13
N PHE A 177 13.04 -3.31 13.82
CA PHE A 177 12.20 -2.14 13.51
C PHE A 177 12.43 -1.67 12.07
N ILE A 178 13.69 -1.46 11.67
CA ILE A 178 14.06 -0.96 10.34
C ILE A 178 13.58 -1.92 9.24
N ASP A 179 13.85 -3.22 9.39
CA ASP A 179 13.52 -4.26 8.42
C ASP A 179 12.01 -4.49 8.32
N HIS A 180 11.31 -4.56 9.46
CA HIS A 180 9.86 -4.76 9.45
C HIS A 180 9.11 -3.57 8.82
N LEU A 181 9.60 -2.35 9.04
CA LEU A 181 9.04 -1.16 8.42
C LEU A 181 9.27 -1.15 6.90
N GLU A 182 10.43 -1.62 6.43
CA GLU A 182 10.71 -1.85 5.00
C GLU A 182 9.70 -2.83 4.39
N GLU A 183 9.44 -3.96 5.04
CA GLU A 183 8.51 -4.98 4.54
C GLU A 183 7.07 -4.47 4.45
N ILE A 184 6.59 -3.75 5.48
CA ILE A 184 5.26 -3.11 5.45
C ILE A 184 5.15 -2.12 4.31
N LEU A 185 6.19 -1.28 4.15
CA LEU A 185 6.22 -0.24 3.14
C LEU A 185 6.23 -0.82 1.72
N GLN A 186 7.10 -1.81 1.49
CA GLN A 186 7.20 -2.51 0.21
C GLN A 186 5.88 -3.22 -0.14
N SER A 187 5.26 -3.90 0.82
CA SER A 187 3.96 -4.55 0.63
C SER A 187 2.83 -3.56 0.32
N TYR A 188 2.87 -2.37 0.92
CA TYR A 188 1.95 -1.28 0.57
C TYR A 188 2.15 -0.80 -0.87
N VAL A 189 3.40 -0.58 -1.29
CA VAL A 189 3.73 -0.17 -2.66
C VAL A 189 3.28 -1.24 -3.66
N ASP A 190 3.56 -2.52 -3.40
CA ASP A 190 3.14 -3.62 -4.27
C ASP A 190 1.63 -3.66 -4.49
N ARG A 191 0.83 -3.53 -3.41
CA ARG A 191 -0.64 -3.50 -3.53
C ARG A 191 -1.13 -2.28 -4.31
N ARG A 192 -0.54 -1.10 -4.06
CA ARG A 192 -0.90 0.14 -4.75
C ARG A 192 -0.57 0.07 -6.24
N GLU A 193 0.63 -0.40 -6.58
CA GLU A 193 1.09 -0.50 -7.96
C GLU A 193 0.32 -1.57 -8.74
N GLN A 194 -0.05 -2.69 -8.11
CA GLN A 194 -0.98 -3.65 -8.70
C GLN A 194 -2.32 -3.01 -9.09
N VAL A 195 -2.89 -2.15 -8.22
CA VAL A 195 -4.14 -1.42 -8.53
C VAL A 195 -3.92 -0.38 -9.63
N ARG A 196 -2.78 0.32 -9.64
CA ARG A 196 -2.42 1.24 -10.73
C ARG A 196 -2.34 0.49 -12.06
N LEU A 197 -1.71 -0.68 -12.08
CA LEU A 197 -1.47 -1.47 -13.28
C LEU A 197 -2.77 -2.06 -13.85
N ILE A 198 -3.70 -2.57 -13.03
CA ILE A 198 -5.00 -3.03 -13.57
C ILE A 198 -5.80 -1.88 -14.18
N LYS A 199 -5.69 -0.67 -13.62
CA LYS A 199 -6.36 0.51 -14.17
C LYS A 199 -5.75 0.93 -15.49
N GLU A 200 -4.43 0.83 -15.62
CA GLU A 200 -3.70 1.11 -16.87
C GLU A 200 -4.01 0.08 -17.96
N LEU A 201 -3.97 -1.21 -17.64
CA LEU A 201 -4.13 -2.30 -18.61
C LEU A 201 -5.60 -2.57 -18.97
N TYR A 202 -6.50 -2.48 -18.00
CA TYR A 202 -7.89 -2.94 -18.10
C TYR A 202 -8.92 -1.87 -17.73
N GLY A 203 -8.52 -0.60 -17.68
CA GLY A 203 -9.39 0.49 -17.24
C GLY A 203 -10.68 0.66 -18.05
N ASN A 204 -10.73 0.14 -19.28
CA ASN A 204 -11.96 0.09 -20.08
C ASN A 204 -12.97 -0.96 -19.61
N GLN A 205 -12.51 -2.04 -18.99
CA GLN A 205 -13.33 -3.14 -18.44
C GLN A 205 -13.63 -2.94 -16.95
N ILE A 206 -13.02 -1.95 -16.31
CA ILE A 206 -13.21 -1.64 -14.89
C ILE A 206 -14.14 -0.42 -14.79
N GLY A 207 -15.30 -0.63 -14.16
CA GLY A 207 -16.22 0.45 -13.83
C GLY A 207 -15.78 1.19 -12.56
N GLU A 208 -16.59 1.13 -11.51
CA GLU A 208 -16.25 1.67 -10.20
C GLU A 208 -15.07 0.90 -9.57
N LEU A 209 -14.03 1.61 -9.11
CA LEU A 209 -12.88 1.07 -8.38
C LEU A 209 -12.68 1.87 -7.08
N PHE A 210 -12.66 1.15 -5.97
CA PHE A 210 -12.45 1.64 -4.62
C PHE A 210 -11.23 0.95 -4.00
N HIS A 211 -10.46 1.70 -3.21
CA HIS A 211 -9.45 1.12 -2.33
C HIS A 211 -9.32 1.95 -1.05
N SER A 212 -8.96 1.30 0.05
CA SER A 212 -8.48 1.96 1.26
C SER A 212 -7.10 2.61 1.05
N LEU A 213 -6.73 3.59 1.89
CA LEU A 213 -5.41 4.25 1.89
C LEU A 213 -4.24 3.26 1.92
N SER A 214 -4.32 2.21 2.74
CA SER A 214 -3.29 1.17 2.89
C SER A 214 -3.37 0.07 1.83
N TYR A 215 -4.34 0.17 0.90
CA TYR A 215 -4.66 -0.85 -0.09
C TYR A 215 -4.95 -2.24 0.50
N ASN A 216 -5.35 -2.32 1.77
CA ASN A 216 -5.73 -3.58 2.42
C ASN A 216 -7.19 -3.99 2.19
N LEU A 217 -8.00 -3.11 1.59
CA LEU A 217 -9.33 -3.38 1.05
C LEU A 217 -9.40 -2.76 -0.35
N ILE A 218 -9.72 -3.57 -1.35
CA ILE A 218 -9.92 -3.14 -2.73
C ILE A 218 -11.24 -3.73 -3.22
N GLU A 219 -12.09 -2.89 -3.82
CA GLU A 219 -13.36 -3.30 -4.41
C GLU A 219 -13.49 -2.72 -5.80
N PHE A 220 -13.90 -3.52 -6.78
CA PHE A 220 -14.15 -3.01 -8.13
C PHE A 220 -15.25 -3.77 -8.86
N VAL A 221 -15.78 -3.10 -9.88
CA VAL A 221 -16.76 -3.65 -10.79
C VAL A 221 -16.11 -3.93 -12.13
N MET A 222 -16.34 -5.12 -12.68
CA MET A 222 -16.02 -5.43 -14.07
C MET A 222 -17.28 -5.19 -14.91
N GLU A 223 -17.12 -4.36 -15.95
CA GLU A 223 -18.15 -3.97 -16.91
C GLU A 223 -17.88 -4.62 -18.28
N ASP A 224 -18.79 -4.46 -19.24
CA ASP A 224 -18.70 -5.03 -20.60
C ASP A 224 -18.83 -6.57 -20.73
N PHE A 225 -19.47 -7.21 -19.76
CA PHE A 225 -19.85 -8.63 -19.84
C PHE A 225 -21.37 -8.81 -19.85
N GLU A 226 -21.87 -10.00 -20.26
CA GLU A 226 -23.30 -10.34 -20.17
C GLU A 226 -23.83 -10.36 -18.71
N CYS A 227 -22.95 -10.17 -17.73
CA CYS A 227 -23.23 -9.98 -16.31
C CYS A 227 -22.38 -8.84 -15.74
N LYS A 228 -22.85 -8.15 -14.68
CA LYS A 228 -21.99 -7.27 -13.89
C LYS A 228 -21.19 -8.12 -12.90
N VAL A 229 -19.88 -7.97 -12.79
CA VAL A 229 -19.07 -8.71 -11.80
C VAL A 229 -18.57 -7.75 -10.73
N THR A 230 -18.79 -8.06 -9.46
CA THR A 230 -18.26 -7.30 -8.33
C THR A 230 -17.18 -8.10 -7.63
N VAL A 231 -16.00 -7.51 -7.48
CA VAL A 231 -14.83 -8.09 -6.81
C VAL A 231 -14.56 -7.32 -5.52
N SER A 232 -14.32 -8.03 -4.43
CA SER A 232 -13.91 -7.45 -3.13
C SER A 232 -12.80 -8.31 -2.55
N ILE A 233 -11.63 -7.70 -2.31
CA ILE A 233 -10.45 -8.38 -1.76
C ILE A 233 -9.97 -7.70 -0.49
N ARG A 234 -9.46 -8.49 0.46
CA ARG A 234 -8.97 -8.02 1.76
C ARG A 234 -7.68 -8.69 2.18
N TYR A 235 -6.81 -7.88 2.77
CA TYR A 235 -5.53 -8.27 3.33
C TYR A 235 -5.64 -8.17 4.85
N SER A 236 -5.56 -9.32 5.52
CA SER A 236 -5.62 -9.41 6.99
C SER A 236 -4.32 -8.95 7.65
N ASP A 237 -3.23 -9.00 6.90
CA ASP A 237 -1.90 -8.56 7.30
C ASP A 237 -1.37 -7.53 6.29
N LEU A 238 -0.70 -6.49 6.78
CA LEU A 238 -0.09 -5.45 5.96
C LEU A 238 1.18 -5.93 5.26
N LEU A 239 1.76 -7.05 5.67
CA LEU A 239 2.88 -7.71 5.00
C LEU A 239 2.48 -8.52 3.76
N PHE A 240 1.18 -8.73 3.52
CA PHE A 240 0.74 -9.55 2.40
C PHE A 240 0.61 -8.76 1.10
N THR A 241 1.25 -9.26 0.04
CA THR A 241 1.10 -8.75 -1.34
C THR A 241 -0.04 -9.44 -2.10
N LEU A 242 -0.52 -10.60 -1.60
CA LEU A 242 -1.70 -11.31 -2.08
C LEU A 242 -2.84 -11.26 -1.04
N PRO A 243 -4.10 -11.15 -1.48
CA PRO A 243 -5.22 -11.01 -0.57
C PRO A 243 -5.49 -12.30 0.20
N SER A 244 -5.69 -12.18 1.50
CA SER A 244 -6.11 -13.29 2.37
C SER A 244 -7.58 -13.71 2.16
N GLN A 245 -8.42 -12.76 1.72
CA GLN A 245 -9.83 -12.98 1.44
C GLN A 245 -10.19 -12.37 0.10
N ALA A 246 -10.95 -13.10 -0.69
CA ALA A 246 -11.50 -12.65 -1.95
C ALA A 246 -12.96 -13.09 -2.03
N ARG A 247 -13.82 -12.19 -2.54
CA ARG A 247 -15.21 -12.45 -2.84
C ARG A 247 -15.52 -11.93 -4.23
N VAL A 248 -15.99 -12.81 -5.10
CA VAL A 248 -16.34 -12.46 -6.48
C VAL A 248 -17.78 -12.90 -6.75
N LEU A 249 -18.62 -11.94 -7.11
CA LEU A 249 -20.03 -12.16 -7.40
C LEU A 249 -20.34 -11.69 -8.80
N ALA A 250 -20.99 -12.54 -9.58
CA ALA A 250 -21.52 -12.19 -10.88
C ALA A 250 -23.05 -12.04 -10.81
N TRP A 251 -23.50 -10.89 -11.30
CA TRP A 251 -24.87 -10.42 -11.28
C TRP A 251 -25.44 -10.55 -12.68
N PRO A 252 -26.42 -11.46 -12.92
CA PRO A 252 -27.03 -11.58 -14.23
C PRO A 252 -27.63 -10.23 -14.66
N LEU A 253 -27.32 -9.78 -15.87
CA LEU A 253 -28.04 -8.65 -16.46
C LEU A 253 -29.36 -9.19 -17.04
N ARG A 254 -30.47 -8.46 -16.85
CA ARG A 254 -31.72 -8.82 -17.54
C ARG A 254 -31.45 -8.79 -19.03
N SER A 255 -31.51 -9.93 -19.70
CA SER A 255 -31.35 -9.99 -21.15
C SER A 255 -32.44 -9.13 -21.80
N SER A 256 -32.05 -8.05 -22.47
CA SER A 256 -32.89 -7.42 -23.48
C SER A 256 -32.80 -8.23 -24.77
N ARG A 257 -33.18 -9.52 -24.74
CA ARG A 257 -33.29 -10.32 -25.97
C ARG A 257 -34.76 -10.64 -26.24
N GLY A 258 -35.33 -9.89 -27.18
CA GLY A 258 -36.34 -10.37 -28.12
C GLY A 258 -37.80 -10.33 -27.69
N ILE A 259 -38.41 -9.14 -27.55
CA ILE A 259 -39.87 -9.04 -27.77
C ILE A 259 -40.08 -8.98 -29.28
N SER A 260 -40.18 -10.16 -29.89
CA SER A 260 -40.91 -10.31 -31.14
C SER A 260 -42.38 -9.91 -30.88
N VAL A 261 -42.91 -9.12 -31.80
CA VAL A 261 -44.26 -8.59 -31.79
C VAL A 261 -45.25 -9.72 -32.02
N THR A 262 -45.66 -10.44 -30.96
CA THR A 262 -46.96 -11.11 -30.79
C THR A 262 -46.91 -11.98 -29.54
N GLU A 263 -47.26 -11.41 -28.37
CA GLU A 263 -47.89 -12.12 -27.25
C GLU A 263 -48.17 -11.11 -26.13
N ARG A 264 -49.07 -10.15 -26.40
CA ARG A 264 -49.76 -9.43 -25.34
C ARG A 264 -50.90 -10.31 -24.85
N ARG A 265 -50.67 -11.03 -23.75
CA ARG A 265 -51.61 -11.43 -22.68
C ARG A 265 -51.33 -12.87 -22.20
N ALA A 266 -50.41 -13.01 -21.25
CA ALA A 266 -50.57 -13.81 -20.04
C ALA A 266 -49.29 -13.71 -19.20
N SER A 267 -49.43 -13.71 -17.87
CA SER A 267 -48.37 -13.74 -16.85
C SER A 267 -47.59 -12.43 -16.56
N ARG A 268 -48.18 -11.58 -15.71
CA ARG A 268 -47.53 -10.46 -15.01
C ARG A 268 -47.12 -10.85 -13.58
N SER A 269 -46.51 -12.02 -13.38
CA SER A 269 -46.22 -12.53 -12.04
C SER A 269 -45.03 -13.49 -12.01
N ALA A 270 -43.82 -12.93 -12.04
CA ALA A 270 -42.60 -13.42 -11.38
C ALA A 270 -41.42 -12.55 -11.82
N SER A 271 -41.18 -11.42 -11.16
CA SER A 271 -39.85 -10.83 -11.20
C SER A 271 -38.94 -11.72 -10.36
N ALA A 272 -38.38 -12.77 -10.96
CA ALA A 272 -37.35 -13.59 -10.32
C ALA A 272 -36.24 -12.65 -9.83
N GLN A 273 -36.01 -12.61 -8.52
CA GLN A 273 -34.85 -11.92 -7.95
C GLN A 273 -33.60 -12.58 -8.55
N LEU A 274 -32.81 -11.83 -9.31
CA LEU A 274 -31.56 -12.34 -9.86
C LEU A 274 -30.58 -12.47 -8.70
N VAL A 275 -30.45 -13.70 -8.18
CA VAL A 275 -29.50 -14.02 -7.12
C VAL A 275 -28.10 -13.98 -7.72
N PRO A 276 -27.15 -13.21 -7.15
CA PRO A 276 -25.77 -13.24 -7.62
C PRO A 276 -25.18 -14.61 -7.35
N PHE A 277 -24.42 -15.13 -8.30
CA PHE A 277 -23.66 -16.35 -8.11
C PHE A 277 -22.21 -16.02 -7.78
N ARG A 278 -21.65 -16.79 -6.85
CA ARG A 278 -20.25 -16.71 -6.46
C ARG A 278 -19.38 -17.35 -7.53
N LEU A 279 -18.19 -16.80 -7.76
CA LEU A 279 -17.20 -17.34 -8.69
C LEU A 279 -15.97 -17.89 -7.93
N PRO A 280 -15.99 -19.16 -7.47
CA PRO A 280 -14.88 -19.70 -6.67
C PRO A 280 -13.54 -19.70 -7.40
N TYR A 281 -13.53 -19.97 -8.71
CA TYR A 281 -12.30 -19.95 -9.52
C TYR A 281 -11.64 -18.57 -9.52
N ALA A 282 -12.45 -17.51 -9.55
CA ALA A 282 -11.98 -16.13 -9.54
C ALA A 282 -11.42 -15.75 -8.17
N GLU A 283 -12.07 -16.21 -7.10
CA GLU A 283 -11.58 -16.00 -5.73
C GLU A 283 -10.26 -16.74 -5.46
N ASP A 284 -10.07 -17.92 -6.05
CA ASP A 284 -8.83 -18.68 -5.96
C ASP A 284 -7.70 -18.00 -6.74
N ALA A 285 -7.98 -17.55 -7.97
CA ALA A 285 -7.02 -16.79 -8.77
C ALA A 285 -6.54 -15.53 -8.04
N LEU A 286 -7.45 -14.77 -7.42
CA LEU A 286 -7.10 -13.56 -6.65
C LEU A 286 -6.21 -13.87 -5.44
N LYS A 287 -6.30 -15.07 -4.85
CA LYS A 287 -5.49 -15.45 -3.68
C LYS A 287 -4.12 -16.01 -4.05
N THR A 288 -3.92 -16.40 -5.31
CA THR A 288 -2.73 -17.15 -5.75
C THR A 288 -1.89 -16.39 -6.78
N LEU A 289 -2.49 -15.43 -7.49
CA LEU A 289 -1.85 -14.64 -8.54
C LEU A 289 -1.86 -13.15 -8.16
N SER A 290 -0.95 -12.36 -8.75
CA SER A 290 -1.01 -10.90 -8.63
C SER A 290 -2.32 -10.37 -9.19
N LEU A 291 -2.78 -9.21 -8.73
CA LEU A 291 -4.08 -8.65 -9.13
C LEU A 291 -4.24 -8.50 -10.66
N PRO A 292 -3.23 -8.05 -11.44
CA PRO A 292 -3.33 -8.02 -12.90
C PRO A 292 -3.45 -9.41 -13.55
N GLU A 293 -2.67 -10.38 -13.08
CA GLU A 293 -2.70 -11.76 -13.59
C GLU A 293 -4.04 -12.44 -13.23
N ALA A 294 -4.49 -12.27 -11.99
CA ALA A 294 -5.79 -12.75 -11.54
C ALA A 294 -6.92 -12.12 -12.38
N PHE A 295 -6.86 -10.82 -12.67
CA PHE A 295 -7.84 -10.16 -13.53
C PHE A 295 -7.90 -10.81 -14.92
N ALA A 296 -6.74 -11.03 -15.54
CA ALA A 296 -6.66 -11.68 -16.86
C ALA A 296 -7.27 -13.10 -16.84
N GLU A 297 -6.94 -13.90 -15.82
CA GLU A 297 -7.48 -15.25 -15.64
C GLU A 297 -9.00 -15.23 -15.42
N ILE A 298 -9.50 -14.27 -14.62
CA ILE A 298 -10.93 -14.11 -14.38
C ILE A 298 -11.67 -13.86 -15.69
N VAL A 299 -11.22 -12.87 -16.48
CA VAL A 299 -11.84 -12.49 -17.75
C VAL A 299 -11.78 -13.65 -18.75
N LEU A 300 -10.66 -14.34 -18.85
CA LEU A 300 -10.48 -15.47 -19.76
C LEU A 300 -11.45 -16.63 -19.47
N SER A 301 -11.64 -16.94 -18.19
CA SER A 301 -12.46 -18.07 -17.74
C SER A 301 -13.94 -17.73 -17.55
N LEU A 302 -14.30 -16.44 -17.48
CA LEU A 302 -15.65 -15.96 -17.18
C LEU A 302 -16.73 -16.50 -18.15
N PRO A 303 -16.59 -16.43 -19.48
CA PRO A 303 -17.64 -16.92 -20.39
C PRO A 303 -17.96 -18.41 -20.22
N ARG A 304 -16.94 -19.23 -19.92
CA ARG A 304 -17.11 -20.67 -19.68
C ARG A 304 -17.78 -20.93 -18.33
N ALA A 305 -17.40 -20.16 -17.30
CA ALA A 305 -18.01 -20.25 -15.99
C ALA A 305 -19.50 -19.88 -16.04
N LEU A 306 -19.85 -18.77 -16.72
CA LEU A 306 -21.23 -18.32 -16.89
C LEU A 306 -22.11 -19.37 -17.58
N LYS A 307 -21.63 -19.97 -18.68
CA LYS A 307 -22.37 -21.02 -19.40
C LYS A 307 -22.69 -22.21 -18.50
N ARG A 308 -21.73 -22.68 -17.69
CA ARG A 308 -21.92 -23.82 -16.78
C ARG A 308 -22.94 -23.52 -15.68
N ILE A 309 -22.94 -22.30 -15.16
CA ILE A 309 -23.86 -21.88 -14.09
C ILE A 309 -25.27 -21.72 -14.65
N LEU A 310 -25.42 -21.12 -15.83
CA LEU A 310 -26.74 -20.97 -16.45
C LEU A 310 -27.33 -22.30 -16.90
N SER A 311 -26.52 -23.22 -17.45
CA SER A 311 -27.00 -24.54 -17.87
C SER A 311 -27.42 -25.44 -16.70
N SER A 312 -26.77 -25.29 -15.53
CA SER A 312 -27.16 -26.07 -14.34
C SER A 312 -28.50 -25.60 -13.76
N GLN A 313 -28.83 -24.31 -13.87
CA GLN A 313 -30.15 -23.80 -13.44
C GLN A 313 -31.31 -24.21 -14.35
N GLU A 314 -31.06 -24.54 -15.62
CA GLU A 314 -32.11 -25.06 -16.52
C GLU A 314 -32.41 -26.55 -16.31
N SER A 315 -31.57 -27.24 -15.52
CA SER A 315 -31.66 -28.70 -15.28
C SER A 315 -32.34 -29.07 -13.96
N ASP A 316 -32.61 -28.08 -13.10
CA ASP A 316 -33.27 -28.20 -11.78
C ASP A 316 -34.70 -27.62 -11.83
#